data_AF-A0A5K1E0K9-F1
#
_entry.id   AF-A0A5K1E0K9-F1
#
_cell.length_a   1.000
_cell.length_b   1.000
_cell.length_c   1.000
_cell.angle_alpha   90.00
_cell.angle_beta   90.00
_cell.angle_gamma   90.00
#
_symmetry.space_group_name_H-M   'P 1'
#
loop_
_entity.id
_entity.type
_entity.pdbx_description
1 polymer ?
#
loop_
_entity_poly.entity_id
_entity_poly.type
_entity_poly.pdbx_seq_one_letter_code
_entity_poly.pdbx_strand_id
1 'polypeptide(L)'
;MARAGHVRLLLSMLALAVAAGPADASAVVGVNWGTMASHPLNPDIVVRMLKDNGITKVKLFDADDWTVSSLAGTGIEAMLGIPNNQLERIAKSYGEAKDWVNANVTRFLHSGGVNI
;
A
#
# COMPACT_ATOMS: atom_id res chain seq x y z
N MET A 1 31.12 -46.78 6.24
CA MET A 1 31.14 -45.30 6.37
C MET A 1 30.32 -44.57 5.29
N ALA A 2 30.30 -45.02 4.04
CA ALA A 2 29.57 -44.33 2.96
C ALA A 2 28.04 -44.16 3.20
N ARG A 3 27.34 -45.17 3.75
CA ARG A 3 25.87 -45.10 3.96
C ARG A 3 25.41 -44.02 4.94
N ALA A 4 26.21 -43.70 5.96
CA ALA A 4 25.87 -42.69 6.96
C ALA A 4 25.99 -41.25 6.41
N GLY A 5 26.90 -41.01 5.46
CA GLY A 5 27.05 -39.71 4.80
C GLY A 5 25.86 -39.35 3.93
N HIS A 6 25.29 -40.34 3.23
CA HIS A 6 24.12 -40.15 2.37
C HIS A 6 22.87 -39.81 3.19
N VAL A 7 22.66 -40.48 4.34
CA VAL A 7 21.52 -40.19 5.23
C VAL A 7 21.62 -38.78 5.83
N ARG A 8 22.82 -38.35 6.25
CA ARG A 8 23.03 -36.98 6.76
C ARG A 8 22.78 -35.92 5.69
N LEU A 9 23.25 -36.16 4.47
CA LEU A 9 23.02 -35.26 3.33
C LEU A 9 21.52 -35.13 3.02
N LEU A 10 20.79 -36.24 2.98
CA LEU A 10 19.33 -36.26 2.78
C LEU A 10 18.59 -35.50 3.87
N LEU A 11 18.96 -35.68 5.14
CA LEU A 11 18.36 -34.95 6.26
C LEU A 11 18.63 -33.44 6.19
N SER A 12 19.85 -33.03 5.81
CA SER A 12 20.15 -31.60 5.61
C SER A 12 19.39 -30.97 4.43
N MET A 13 19.21 -31.72 3.33
CA MET A 13 18.42 -31.24 2.19
C MET A 13 16.94 -31.10 2.54
N LEU A 14 16.38 -32.04 3.30
CA LEU A 14 15.00 -31.97 3.77
C LEU A 14 14.78 -30.80 4.74
N ALA A 15 15.71 -30.56 5.66
CA ALA A 15 15.65 -29.41 6.57
C ALA A 15 15.72 -28.07 5.82
N LEU A 16 16.53 -27.98 4.76
CA LEU A 16 16.62 -26.79 3.92
C LEU A 16 15.33 -26.56 3.10
N ALA A 17 14.72 -27.62 2.59
CA ALA A 17 13.45 -27.55 1.87
C ALA A 17 12.26 -27.14 2.77
N VAL A 18 12.27 -27.53 4.05
CA VAL A 18 11.26 -27.09 5.04
C VAL A 18 11.49 -25.65 5.49
N ALA A 19 12.75 -25.19 5.54
CA ALA A 19 13.08 -23.81 5.87
C ALA A 19 12.75 -22.82 4.72
N ALA A 20 12.80 -23.29 3.48
CA ALA A 20 12.27 -22.58 2.32
C ALA A 20 10.74 -22.72 2.28
N GLY A 21 10.04 -21.94 3.10
CA GLY A 21 8.60 -21.76 2.96
C GLY A 21 8.24 -21.33 1.52
N PRO A 22 7.00 -21.56 1.06
CA PRO A 22 6.60 -21.08 -0.26
C PRO A 22 6.91 -19.58 -0.36
N ALA A 23 7.63 -19.18 -1.40
CA ALA A 23 7.72 -17.77 -1.73
C ALA A 23 6.29 -17.33 -2.07
N ASP A 24 5.72 -16.43 -1.28
CA ASP A 24 4.45 -15.76 -1.61
C ASP A 24 4.67 -14.90 -2.86
N ALA A 25 4.63 -15.56 -4.02
CA ALA A 25 4.62 -14.95 -5.33
C ALA A 25 3.18 -14.54 -5.71
N SER A 26 2.34 -14.22 -4.72
CA SER A 26 1.02 -13.67 -4.99
C SER A 26 1.21 -12.33 -5.70
N ALA A 27 0.73 -12.24 -6.94
CA ALA A 27 0.67 -10.98 -7.65
C ALA A 27 -0.11 -9.98 -6.79
N VAL A 28 0.56 -8.92 -6.33
CA VAL A 28 -0.08 -7.89 -5.52
C VAL A 28 -1.02 -7.09 -6.43
N VAL A 29 -2.33 -7.25 -6.21
CA VAL A 29 -3.36 -6.51 -6.92
C VAL A 29 -3.71 -5.25 -6.12
N GLY A 30 -3.60 -4.09 -6.77
CA GLY A 30 -4.13 -2.84 -6.26
C GLY A 30 -5.43 -2.45 -6.95
N VAL A 31 -6.22 -1.59 -6.31
CA VAL A 31 -7.49 -1.11 -6.87
C VAL A 31 -7.53 0.42 -6.93
N ASN A 32 -8.33 0.95 -7.87
CA ASN A 32 -8.65 2.36 -7.90
C ASN A 32 -9.84 2.62 -6.97
N TRP A 33 -9.70 3.54 -6.03
CA TRP A 33 -10.80 3.99 -5.17
C TRP A 33 -11.32 5.33 -5.69
N GLY A 34 -12.44 5.28 -6.41
CA GLY A 34 -13.15 6.47 -6.86
C GLY A 34 -14.09 7.01 -5.78
N THR A 35 -14.07 8.32 -5.56
CA THR A 35 -14.90 9.02 -4.56
C THR A 35 -16.13 9.71 -5.16
N MET A 36 -16.24 9.75 -6.50
CA MET A 36 -17.38 10.33 -7.22
C MET A 36 -18.57 9.35 -7.23
N ALA A 37 -19.33 9.32 -6.15
CA ALA A 37 -20.54 8.50 -6.01
C ALA A 37 -21.72 9.36 -5.51
N SER A 38 -22.93 9.06 -5.96
CA SER A 38 -24.15 9.71 -5.44
C SER A 38 -24.42 9.34 -3.98
N HIS A 39 -23.93 8.19 -3.55
CA HIS A 39 -24.05 7.65 -2.20
C HIS A 39 -22.69 7.10 -1.76
N PRO A 40 -21.72 7.95 -1.37
CA PRO A 40 -20.41 7.49 -0.94
C PRO A 40 -20.53 6.66 0.34
N LEU A 41 -19.78 5.58 0.41
CA LEU A 41 -19.61 4.82 1.66
C LEU A 41 -18.64 5.57 2.58
N ASN A 42 -18.79 5.39 3.89
CA ASN A 42 -17.80 5.88 4.84
C ASN A 42 -16.43 5.21 4.56
N PRO A 43 -15.33 5.97 4.45
CA PRO A 43 -13.99 5.45 4.17
C PRO A 43 -13.56 4.29 5.06
N ASP A 44 -13.90 4.28 6.34
CA ASP A 44 -13.55 3.18 7.26
C ASP A 44 -14.19 1.85 6.85
N ILE A 45 -15.39 1.90 6.26
CA ILE A 45 -16.07 0.72 5.71
C ILE A 45 -15.33 0.22 4.48
N VAL A 46 -14.89 1.13 3.60
CA VAL A 46 -14.13 0.77 2.39
C VAL A 46 -12.77 0.19 2.78
N VAL A 47 -12.05 0.80 3.72
CA VAL A 47 -10.79 0.28 4.27
C VAL A 47 -10.95 -1.12 4.83
N ARG A 48 -12.01 -1.37 5.62
CA ARG A 48 -12.32 -2.70 6.13
C ARG A 48 -12.55 -3.69 4.98
N MET A 49 -13.37 -3.33 4.01
CA MET A 49 -13.63 -4.16 2.82
C MET A 49 -12.32 -4.48 2.06
N LEU A 50 -11.42 -3.52 1.88
CA LEU A 50 -10.13 -3.74 1.24
C LEU A 50 -9.29 -4.77 2.00
N LYS A 51 -9.20 -4.64 3.33
CA LYS A 51 -8.47 -5.59 4.19
C LYS A 51 -9.09 -6.98 4.16
N ASP A 52 -10.41 -7.07 4.26
CA ASP A 52 -11.15 -8.34 4.23
C ASP A 52 -10.96 -9.09 2.91
N ASN A 53 -10.64 -8.39 1.82
CA ASN A 53 -10.36 -8.95 0.49
C ASN A 53 -8.87 -9.06 0.16
N GLY A 54 -7.97 -8.83 1.14
CA GLY A 54 -6.52 -8.93 0.93
C GLY A 54 -5.93 -7.87 -0.02
N ILE A 55 -6.65 -6.77 -0.27
CA ILE A 55 -6.14 -5.65 -1.08
C ILE A 55 -5.22 -4.79 -0.21
N THR A 56 -3.97 -4.67 -0.64
CA THR A 56 -2.92 -3.96 0.11
C THR A 56 -2.45 -2.67 -0.57
N LYS A 57 -2.97 -2.36 -1.76
CA LYS A 57 -2.63 -1.14 -2.52
C LYS A 57 -3.86 -0.45 -3.08
N VAL A 58 -3.90 0.88 -2.98
CA VAL A 58 -4.97 1.70 -3.56
C VAL A 58 -4.42 2.88 -4.34
N LYS A 59 -5.14 3.29 -5.37
CA LYS A 59 -4.94 4.58 -6.03
C LYS A 59 -6.14 5.49 -5.78
N LEU A 60 -5.86 6.69 -5.30
CA LEU A 60 -6.79 7.80 -5.17
C LEU A 60 -6.53 8.83 -6.29
N PHE A 61 -7.56 9.55 -6.70
CA PHE A 61 -7.47 10.56 -7.78
C PHE A 61 -7.30 11.99 -7.27
N ASP A 62 -7.35 12.16 -5.96
CA ASP A 62 -7.10 13.37 -5.20
C ASP A 62 -6.42 13.00 -3.87
N ALA A 63 -6.33 13.97 -2.97
CA ALA A 63 -5.82 13.81 -1.61
C ALA A 63 -6.84 14.32 -0.58
N ASP A 64 -8.12 13.95 -0.78
CA ASP A 64 -9.19 14.25 0.18
C ASP A 64 -8.85 13.74 1.58
N ASP A 65 -8.89 14.63 2.58
CA ASP A 65 -8.41 14.34 3.93
C ASP A 65 -9.23 13.24 4.63
N TRP A 66 -10.55 13.21 4.40
CA TRP A 66 -11.44 12.21 4.99
C TRP A 66 -11.11 10.80 4.50
N THR A 67 -10.82 10.69 3.20
CA THR A 67 -10.43 9.42 2.58
C THR A 67 -9.01 9.01 2.98
N VAL A 68 -8.02 9.90 2.84
CA VAL A 68 -6.61 9.58 3.10
C VAL A 68 -6.38 9.25 4.59
N SER A 69 -6.99 9.99 5.51
CA SER A 69 -6.85 9.74 6.95
C SER A 69 -7.37 8.37 7.39
N SER A 70 -8.36 7.81 6.69
CA SER A 70 -8.88 6.47 7.00
C SER A 70 -7.88 5.35 6.74
N LEU A 71 -6.84 5.60 5.94
CA LEU A 71 -5.78 4.64 5.65
C LEU A 71 -4.68 4.62 6.72
N ALA A 72 -4.70 5.55 7.67
CA ALA A 72 -3.68 5.67 8.71
C ALA A 72 -3.60 4.40 9.58
N GLY A 73 -2.39 3.88 9.76
CA GLY A 73 -2.14 2.68 10.56
C GLY A 73 -2.68 1.37 9.96
N THR A 74 -3.24 1.40 8.75
CA THR A 74 -3.82 0.21 8.11
C THR A 74 -2.78 -0.69 7.44
N GLY A 75 -1.65 -0.11 7.03
CA GLY A 75 -0.62 -0.75 6.22
C GLY A 75 -0.93 -0.80 4.71
N ILE A 76 -2.10 -0.33 4.27
CA ILE A 76 -2.44 -0.21 2.85
C ILE A 76 -1.59 0.91 2.22
N GLU A 77 -0.91 0.60 1.13
CA GLU A 77 -0.12 1.55 0.34
C GLU A 77 -1.04 2.40 -0.55
N ALA A 78 -0.85 3.71 -0.54
CA ALA A 78 -1.74 4.66 -1.19
C ALA A 78 -1.00 5.52 -2.21
N MET A 79 -1.36 5.39 -3.48
CA MET A 79 -0.95 6.33 -4.50
C MET A 79 -1.93 7.51 -4.54
N LEU A 80 -1.45 8.72 -4.25
CA LEU A 80 -2.25 9.95 -4.32
C LEU A 80 -2.12 10.64 -5.68
N GLY A 81 -3.25 11.03 -6.26
CA GLY A 81 -3.31 11.82 -7.48
C GLY A 81 -3.31 13.31 -7.19
N ILE A 82 -2.58 14.09 -7.99
CA ILE A 82 -2.81 15.54 -8.08
C ILE A 82 -4.04 15.75 -8.97
N PRO A 83 -5.10 16.43 -8.49
CA PRO A 83 -6.26 16.72 -9.32
C PRO A 83 -5.89 17.53 -10.57
N ASN A 84 -6.47 17.19 -11.73
CA ASN A 84 -6.12 17.82 -13.01
C ASN A 84 -6.28 19.34 -13.00
N ASN A 85 -7.27 19.87 -12.28
CA ASN A 85 -7.50 21.31 -12.14
C ASN A 85 -6.43 22.04 -11.30
N GLN A 86 -5.53 21.32 -10.63
CA GLN A 86 -4.41 21.90 -9.86
C GLN A 86 -3.08 21.85 -10.62
N LEU A 87 -2.98 21.05 -11.68
CA LEU A 87 -1.72 20.81 -12.41
C LEU A 87 -1.09 22.10 -12.93
N GLU A 88 -1.87 22.99 -13.53
CA GLU A 88 -1.35 24.26 -14.07
C GLU A 88 -0.73 25.14 -12.97
N ARG A 89 -1.39 25.27 -11.82
CA ARG A 89 -0.89 26.07 -10.69
C ARG A 89 0.39 25.48 -10.12
N ILE A 90 0.41 24.17 -9.89
CA ILE A 90 1.54 23.44 -9.32
C ILE A 90 2.74 23.46 -10.28
N ALA A 91 2.52 23.32 -11.58
CA ALA A 91 3.58 23.33 -12.58
C ALA A 91 4.29 24.68 -12.71
N LYS A 92 3.61 25.79 -12.38
CA LYS A 92 4.16 27.15 -12.52
C LYS A 92 5.04 27.60 -11.35
N SER A 93 4.99 26.92 -10.20
CA SER A 93 5.67 27.37 -8.99
C SER A 93 6.14 26.19 -8.14
N TYR A 94 7.44 26.17 -7.86
CA TYR A 94 8.00 25.24 -6.87
C TYR A 94 7.40 25.43 -5.49
N GLY A 95 7.07 26.67 -5.10
CA GLY A 95 6.40 26.96 -3.83
C GLY A 95 5.04 26.26 -3.73
N GLU A 96 4.22 26.37 -4.78
CA GLU A 96 2.92 25.68 -4.86
C GLU A 96 3.06 24.16 -4.84
N ALA A 97 4.06 23.61 -5.55
CA ALA A 97 4.34 22.18 -5.51
C ALA A 97 4.76 21.70 -4.12
N LYS A 98 5.64 22.46 -3.46
CA LYS A 98 6.09 22.19 -2.09
C LYS A 98 4.95 22.25 -1.10
N ASP A 99 4.09 23.26 -1.20
CA ASP A 99 2.93 23.42 -0.32
C ASP A 99 1.91 22.29 -0.53
N TRP A 100 1.70 21.86 -1.78
CA TRP A 100 0.87 20.70 -2.07
C TRP A 100 1.41 19.42 -1.44
N VAL A 101 2.72 19.16 -1.53
CA VAL A 101 3.36 17.99 -0.91
C VAL A 101 3.28 18.07 0.61
N ASN A 102 3.59 19.22 1.21
CA ASN A 102 3.51 19.41 2.66
C ASN A 102 2.10 19.16 3.18
N ALA A 103 1.12 19.75 2.49
CA ALA A 103 -0.28 19.58 2.83
C ALA A 103 -0.68 18.12 2.64
N ASN A 104 -0.50 17.52 1.46
CA ASN A 104 -1.23 16.28 1.11
C ASN A 104 -0.46 14.99 1.31
N VAL A 105 0.87 15.05 1.46
CA VAL A 105 1.74 13.89 1.61
C VAL A 105 2.46 13.93 2.95
N THR A 106 3.29 14.95 3.18
CA THR A 106 4.19 15.00 4.35
C THR A 106 3.43 14.96 5.67
N ARG A 107 2.24 15.58 5.77
CA ARG A 107 1.44 15.56 7.00
C ARG A 107 1.07 14.14 7.48
N PHE A 108 1.04 13.15 6.59
CA PHE A 108 0.69 11.77 6.89
C PHE A 108 1.91 10.86 7.13
N LEU A 109 3.13 11.34 6.89
CA LEU A 109 4.36 10.56 7.03
C LEU A 109 4.86 10.60 8.48
N HIS A 110 4.13 9.95 9.39
CA HIS A 110 4.51 9.78 10.79
C HIS A 110 4.24 8.34 11.27
N SER A 111 4.67 8.00 12.48
CA SER A 111 4.36 6.69 13.09
C SER A 111 2.83 6.53 13.22
N GLY A 112 2.29 5.45 12.67
CA GLY A 112 0.84 5.21 12.60
C GLY A 112 0.11 6.03 11.53
N GLY A 113 0.82 6.77 10.68
CA GLY A 113 0.26 7.52 9.56
C GLY A 113 -0.07 6.65 8.35
N VAL A 114 -0.17 7.28 7.18
CA VAL A 114 -0.53 6.61 5.91
C VAL A 114 0.74 6.19 5.18
N ASN A 115 0.72 5.01 4.57
CA ASN A 115 1.80 4.52 3.71
C ASN A 115 1.61 5.09 2.29
N ILE A 116 2.21 6.25 1.99
CA ILE A 116 2.11 6.96 0.70
C ILE A 116 3.40 6.81 -0.10
#